data_AF-A0A7C6W308-F1
#
_entry.id   AF-A0A7C6W308-F1
#
_cell.length_a   1.000
_cell.length_b   1.000
_cell.length_c   1.000
_cell.angle_alpha   90.00
_cell.angle_beta   90.00
_cell.angle_gamma   90.00
#
_symmetry.space_group_name_H-M   'P 1'
#
loop_
_entity.id
_entity.type
_entity.pdbx_description
1 polymer ?
#
loop_
_entity_poly.entity_id
_entity_poly.type
_entity_poly.pdbx_seq_one_letter_code
_entity_poly.pdbx_strand_id
1 'polypeptide(L)'
;MKLNLNAVRKLLKEQFKKRPILSCVRYEPERIVFTNSYALVKLNVKSPITEPINLNIISLELMSDTYPNVDRIIENADRDKLLVTDINVEVDLEHRVQYYKINDLYFEKGLVDDTFKTVGLDISTVNRKYLFTNKSILVYEDDGVFLLVLRVNKNND
;
A
#
# COMPACT_ATOMS: atom_id res chain seq x y z
N MET A 1 6.96 -1.05 -15.59
CA MET A 1 6.97 -0.17 -14.39
C MET A 1 8.17 -0.51 -13.52
N LYS A 2 8.81 0.45 -12.85
CA LYS A 2 10.00 0.23 -12.00
C LYS A 2 9.70 0.66 -10.57
N LEU A 3 10.01 -0.19 -9.59
CA LEU A 3 9.87 0.13 -8.17
C LEU A 3 10.76 1.31 -7.77
N ASN A 4 10.19 2.27 -7.05
CA ASN A 4 10.93 3.35 -6.41
C ASN A 4 11.41 2.90 -5.02
N LEU A 5 12.64 2.38 -4.97
CA LEU A 5 13.20 1.82 -3.74
C LEU A 5 13.31 2.83 -2.58
N ASN A 6 13.45 4.13 -2.87
CA ASN A 6 13.47 5.15 -1.83
C ASN A 6 12.10 5.30 -1.17
N ALA A 7 11.03 5.27 -1.97
CA ALA A 7 9.66 5.28 -1.45
C ALA A 7 9.33 3.98 -0.71
N VAL A 8 9.76 2.82 -1.22
CA VAL A 8 9.61 1.52 -0.51
C VAL A 8 10.32 1.55 0.84
N ARG A 9 11.58 2.03 0.90
CA ARG A 9 12.31 2.18 2.16
C ARG A 9 11.58 3.10 3.14
N LYS A 10 11.05 4.23 2.66
CA LYS A 10 10.29 5.17 3.49
C LYS A 10 9.04 4.50 4.07
N LEU A 11 8.25 3.83 3.24
CA LEU A 11 7.00 3.16 3.63
C LEU A 11 7.21 2.06 4.69
N LEU A 12 8.32 1.32 4.57
CA LEU A 12 8.62 0.16 5.42
C LEU A 12 9.51 0.48 6.63
N LYS A 13 10.09 1.69 6.71
CA LYS A 13 11.10 2.08 7.69
C LYS A 13 10.67 1.84 9.14
N GLU A 14 9.42 2.18 9.48
CA GLU A 14 8.93 2.07 10.85
C GLU A 14 8.74 0.62 11.30
N GLN A 15 8.51 -0.29 10.35
CA GLN A 15 8.30 -1.70 10.65
C GLN A 15 9.59 -2.40 11.07
N PHE A 16 10.75 -1.90 10.63
CA PHE A 16 12.05 -2.50 10.95
C PHE A 16 12.26 -2.73 12.44
N LYS A 17 11.80 -1.79 13.30
CA LYS A 17 11.92 -1.91 14.76
C LYS A 17 10.75 -2.64 15.44
N LYS A 18 9.56 -2.62 14.82
CA LYS A 18 8.32 -3.14 15.44
C LYS A 18 8.04 -4.58 15.03
N ARG A 19 8.16 -4.86 13.73
CA ARG A 19 7.85 -6.14 13.06
C ARG A 19 8.83 -6.32 11.89
N PRO A 20 10.06 -6.82 12.13
CA PRO A 20 11.12 -6.87 11.13
C PRO A 20 10.71 -7.53 9.80
N ILE A 21 9.90 -8.60 9.83
CA ILE A 21 9.41 -9.25 8.61
C ILE A 21 8.60 -8.30 7.71
N LEU A 22 7.87 -7.33 8.29
CA LEU A 22 7.12 -6.33 7.52
C LEU A 22 8.00 -5.19 6.98
N SER A 23 9.29 -5.16 7.35
CA SER A 23 10.27 -4.33 6.65
C SER A 23 10.84 -4.98 5.38
N CYS A 24 10.40 -6.21 5.07
CA CYS A 24 10.82 -6.94 3.89
C CYS A 24 9.92 -6.66 2.67
N VAL A 25 10.56 -6.69 1.51
CA VAL A 25 9.92 -6.92 0.23
C VAL A 25 9.96 -8.42 -0.05
N ARG A 26 8.78 -9.02 -0.19
CA ARG A 26 8.65 -10.42 -0.59
C ARG A 26 8.66 -10.51 -2.11
N TYR A 27 9.64 -11.23 -2.64
CA TYR A 27 9.69 -11.59 -4.05
C TYR A 27 9.18 -13.02 -4.19
N GLU A 28 8.23 -13.22 -5.09
CA GLU A 28 7.69 -14.51 -5.49
C GLU A 28 7.90 -14.69 -7.01
N PRO A 29 7.77 -15.90 -7.55
CA PRO A 29 8.03 -16.16 -8.97
C PRO A 29 7.26 -15.24 -9.93
N GLU A 30 6.00 -14.95 -9.60
CA GLU A 30 5.09 -14.18 -10.45
C GLU A 30 4.69 -12.82 -9.88
N ARG A 31 5.17 -12.46 -8.69
CA ARG A 31 4.81 -11.20 -8.04
C ARG A 31 5.81 -10.68 -7.03
N ILE A 32 5.76 -9.39 -6.78
CA ILE A 32 6.41 -8.71 -5.66
C ILE A 32 5.32 -8.22 -4.73
N VAL A 33 5.49 -8.43 -3.43
CA VAL A 33 4.53 -8.05 -2.40
C VAL A 33 5.25 -7.37 -1.24
N PHE A 34 4.69 -6.27 -0.75
CA PHE A 34 5.11 -5.70 0.53
C PHE A 34 3.98 -4.95 1.24
N THR A 35 4.02 -4.94 2.57
CA THR A 35 3.04 -4.25 3.40
C THR A 35 3.67 -3.71 4.68
N ASN A 36 3.13 -2.59 5.18
CA ASN A 36 3.44 -2.08 6.52
C ASN A 36 2.29 -2.28 7.53
N SER A 37 1.37 -3.22 7.27
CA SER A 37 0.09 -3.43 7.96
C SER A 37 -1.04 -2.46 7.60
N TYR A 38 -0.74 -1.22 7.19
CA TYR A 38 -1.74 -0.21 6.84
C TYR A 38 -1.83 0.08 5.35
N ALA A 39 -0.77 -0.24 4.61
CA ALA A 39 -0.74 -0.24 3.17
C ALA A 39 -0.20 -1.56 2.65
N LEU A 40 -0.67 -1.97 1.47
CA LEU A 40 -0.25 -3.17 0.76
C LEU A 40 0.04 -2.80 -0.69
N VAL A 41 1.16 -3.30 -1.20
CA VAL A 41 1.53 -3.20 -2.61
C VAL A 41 1.78 -4.60 -3.14
N LYS A 42 1.16 -4.91 -4.27
CA LYS A 42 1.37 -6.13 -5.03
C LYS A 42 1.60 -5.76 -6.49
N LEU A 43 2.67 -6.31 -7.06
CA LEU A 43 3.05 -6.14 -8.45
C LEU A 43 3.17 -7.50 -9.11
N ASN A 44 2.47 -7.73 -10.22
CA ASN A 44 2.72 -8.89 -11.06
C ASN A 44 4.03 -8.65 -11.82
N VAL A 45 4.94 -9.60 -11.73
CA VAL A 45 6.24 -9.55 -12.41
C VAL A 45 6.56 -10.90 -13.00
N LYS A 46 7.42 -10.94 -14.02
CA LYS A 46 8.06 -12.19 -14.44
C LYS A 46 9.44 -12.23 -13.79
N SER A 47 9.56 -12.97 -12.68
CA SER A 47 10.81 -13.07 -11.93
C SER A 47 11.56 -14.35 -12.30
N PRO A 48 12.91 -14.33 -12.38
CA PRO A 48 13.70 -15.55 -12.56
C PRO A 48 13.78 -16.42 -11.29
N ILE A 49 13.24 -15.96 -10.16
CA ILE A 49 13.25 -16.74 -8.92
C ILE A 49 12.21 -17.86 -8.97
N THR A 50 12.58 -19.05 -8.50
CA THR A 50 11.70 -20.22 -8.46
C THR A 50 11.02 -20.39 -7.09
N GLU A 51 11.58 -19.80 -6.05
CA GLU A 51 11.08 -19.88 -4.68
C GLU A 51 10.94 -18.47 -4.06
N PRO A 52 9.96 -18.25 -3.17
CA PRO A 52 9.79 -16.97 -2.51
C PRO A 52 10.95 -16.59 -1.59
N ILE A 53 11.39 -15.34 -1.65
CA ILE A 53 12.40 -14.77 -0.75
C ILE A 53 11.89 -13.49 -0.10
N ASN A 54 12.31 -13.24 1.15
CA ASN A 54 12.02 -11.98 1.84
C ASN A 54 13.31 -11.18 1.95
N LEU A 55 13.40 -10.05 1.23
CA LEU A 55 14.55 -9.14 1.32
C LEU A 55 14.21 -7.97 2.23
N ASN A 56 14.92 -7.83 3.34
CA ASN A 56 14.80 -6.67 4.20
C ASN A 56 15.36 -5.44 3.48
N ILE A 57 14.53 -4.44 3.17
CA ILE A 57 14.97 -3.31 2.34
C ILE A 57 15.86 -2.30 3.09
N ILE A 58 15.91 -2.44 4.43
CA ILE A 58 16.69 -1.59 5.34
C ILE A 58 18.06 -2.22 5.61
N SER A 59 18.11 -3.47 6.08
CA SER A 59 19.38 -4.17 6.34
C SER A 59 20.01 -4.79 5.09
N LEU A 60 19.22 -5.00 4.03
CA LEU A 60 19.60 -5.71 2.81
C LEU A 60 19.91 -7.20 3.00
N GLU A 61 19.42 -7.78 4.10
CA GLU A 61 19.57 -9.20 4.41
C GLU A 61 18.32 -9.99 4.00
N LEU A 62 18.52 -11.26 3.67
CA LEU A 62 17.41 -12.21 3.47
C LEU A 62 16.89 -12.68 4.83
N MET A 63 15.57 -12.64 5.01
CA MET A 63 14.91 -13.11 6.21
C MET A 63 14.23 -14.46 5.98
N SER A 64 14.49 -15.43 6.86
CA SER A 64 13.89 -16.77 6.84
C SER A 64 12.50 -16.84 7.47
N ASP A 65 12.07 -15.78 8.16
CA ASP A 65 10.74 -15.69 8.77
C ASP A 65 9.62 -15.83 7.73
N THR A 66 8.48 -16.37 8.17
CA THR A 66 7.29 -16.49 7.31
C THR A 66 6.63 -15.14 7.10
N TYR A 67 6.48 -14.73 5.83
CA TYR A 67 5.76 -13.51 5.48
C TYR A 67 4.24 -13.69 5.69
N PRO A 68 3.50 -12.67 6.13
CA PRO A 68 2.04 -12.78 6.30
C PRO A 68 1.33 -13.12 4.98
N ASN A 69 0.24 -13.88 5.09
CA ASN A 69 -0.64 -14.16 3.96
C ASN A 69 -1.51 -12.92 3.65
N VAL A 70 -1.10 -12.14 2.65
CA VAL A 70 -1.78 -10.91 2.23
C VAL A 70 -3.00 -11.13 1.34
N ASP A 71 -3.15 -12.32 0.72
CA ASP A 71 -4.20 -12.57 -0.27
C ASP A 71 -5.60 -12.51 0.37
N ARG A 72 -5.72 -12.92 1.64
CA ARG A 72 -6.96 -12.77 2.44
C ARG A 72 -7.41 -11.32 2.61
N ILE A 73 -6.49 -10.36 2.58
CA ILE A 73 -6.81 -8.93 2.72
C ILE A 73 -7.41 -8.41 1.40
N ILE A 74 -6.87 -8.89 0.26
CA ILE A 74 -7.29 -8.49 -1.08
C ILE A 74 -8.72 -9.00 -1.38
N GLU A 75 -9.05 -10.24 -1.03
CA GLU A 75 -10.39 -10.81 -1.30
C GLU A 75 -11.54 -10.04 -0.64
N ASN A 76 -11.28 -9.37 0.49
CA ASN A 76 -12.27 -8.54 1.17
C ASN A 76 -12.43 -7.15 0.55
N ALA A 77 -11.53 -6.75 -0.35
CA ALA A 77 -11.54 -5.43 -0.98
C ALA A 77 -12.70 -5.24 -1.96
N ASP A 78 -13.10 -6.30 -2.66
CA ASP A 78 -14.09 -6.24 -3.74
C ASP A 78 -15.55 -6.19 -3.27
N ARG A 79 -15.83 -6.57 -2.02
CA ARG A 79 -17.18 -6.52 -1.47
C ARG A 79 -17.54 -5.05 -1.23
N ASP A 80 -18.51 -4.54 -1.99
CA ASP A 80 -18.99 -3.15 -1.96
C ASP A 80 -18.03 -2.11 -2.58
N LYS A 81 -17.45 -2.43 -3.73
CA LYS A 81 -16.64 -1.52 -4.54
C LYS A 81 -17.43 -0.26 -4.95
N LEU A 82 -16.99 0.89 -4.46
CA LEU A 82 -17.45 2.22 -4.87
C LEU A 82 -16.35 2.90 -5.70
N LEU A 83 -16.67 3.28 -6.93
CA LEU A 83 -15.71 4.01 -7.78
C LEU A 83 -15.36 5.37 -7.15
N VAL A 84 -14.10 5.76 -7.26
CA VAL A 84 -13.65 7.07 -6.83
C VAL A 84 -14.05 8.09 -7.90
N THR A 85 -14.98 8.96 -7.55
CA THR A 85 -15.44 10.05 -8.43
C THR A 85 -14.66 11.34 -8.20
N ASP A 86 -14.25 11.61 -6.96
CA ASP A 86 -13.47 12.79 -6.59
C ASP A 86 -12.54 12.53 -5.39
N ILE A 87 -11.48 13.34 -5.26
CA ILE A 87 -10.48 13.27 -4.20
C ILE A 87 -10.22 14.68 -3.70
N ASN A 88 -10.63 14.95 -2.47
CA ASN A 88 -10.39 16.24 -1.82
C ASN A 88 -9.32 16.09 -0.74
N VAL A 89 -8.40 17.05 -0.65
CA VAL A 89 -7.43 17.08 0.46
C VAL A 89 -8.02 17.92 1.58
N GLU A 90 -8.21 17.30 2.75
CA GLU A 90 -8.61 17.98 3.98
C GLU A 90 -7.42 18.08 4.94
N VAL A 91 -7.36 19.16 5.71
CA VAL A 91 -6.34 19.37 6.73
C VAL A 91 -7.01 19.37 8.10
N ASP A 92 -6.58 18.48 8.97
CA ASP A 92 -6.94 18.51 10.38
C ASP A 92 -6.00 19.47 11.11
N LEU A 93 -6.57 20.59 11.58
CA LEU A 93 -5.82 21.68 12.22
C LEU A 93 -5.36 21.32 13.64
N GLU A 94 -6.05 20.39 14.32
CA GLU A 94 -5.70 19.96 15.68
C GLU A 94 -4.47 19.05 15.64
N HIS A 95 -4.51 18.05 14.76
CA HIS A 95 -3.44 17.06 14.63
C HIS A 95 -2.34 17.49 13.65
N ARG A 96 -2.57 18.55 12.87
CA ARG A 96 -1.72 18.98 11.74
C ARG A 96 -1.48 17.85 10.72
N VAL A 97 -2.42 16.91 10.62
CA VAL A 97 -2.36 15.78 9.68
C VAL A 97 -3.23 16.11 8.47
N GLN A 98 -2.70 15.80 7.28
CA GLN A 98 -3.44 15.96 6.02
C GLN A 98 -4.08 14.62 5.64
N TYR A 99 -5.31 14.69 5.13
CA TYR A 99 -6.08 13.52 4.71
C TYR A 99 -6.59 13.69 3.28
N TYR A 100 -6.69 12.60 2.54
CA TYR A 100 -7.58 12.52 1.39
C TYR A 100 -8.97 12.12 1.88
N LYS A 101 -9.98 12.92 1.51
CA LYS A 101 -11.40 12.59 1.67
C LYS A 101 -11.97 12.09 0.35
N ILE A 102 -12.48 10.87 0.37
CA ILE A 102 -13.04 10.18 -0.79
C ILE A 102 -14.34 9.51 -0.34
N ASN A 103 -15.49 9.91 -0.89
CA ASN A 103 -16.81 9.38 -0.50
C ASN A 103 -17.04 9.38 1.03
N ASP A 104 -16.71 10.50 1.69
CA ASP A 104 -16.75 10.68 3.16
C ASP A 104 -15.83 9.77 4.00
N LEU A 105 -14.93 9.03 3.35
CA LEU A 105 -13.89 8.24 3.99
C LEU A 105 -12.56 9.02 4.01
N TYR A 106 -11.81 8.85 5.09
CA TYR A 106 -10.55 9.56 5.32
C TYR A 106 -9.36 8.60 5.21
N PHE A 107 -8.33 9.03 4.49
CA PHE A 107 -7.07 8.32 4.32
C PHE A 107 -5.92 9.26 4.62
N GLU A 108 -4.95 8.84 5.44
CA GLU A 108 -3.78 9.67 5.74
C GLU A 108 -3.00 9.97 4.46
N LYS A 109 -2.83 11.26 4.15
CA LYS A 109 -2.22 11.71 2.90
C LYS A 109 -0.80 11.16 2.73
N GLY A 110 -0.02 11.17 3.82
CA GLY A 110 1.36 10.67 3.82
C GLY A 110 1.44 9.19 3.43
N LEU A 111 0.61 8.35 4.05
CA LEU A 111 0.55 6.92 3.77
C LEU A 111 0.11 6.62 2.32
N VAL A 112 -0.90 7.34 1.83
CA VAL A 112 -1.37 7.20 0.44
C VAL A 112 -0.27 7.60 -0.54
N ASP A 113 0.31 8.80 -0.38
CA ASP A 113 1.35 9.29 -1.27
C ASP A 113 2.57 8.36 -1.29
N ASP A 114 3.01 7.89 -0.13
CA ASP A 114 4.17 7.00 -0.01
C ASP A 114 3.90 5.65 -0.67
N THR A 115 2.67 5.12 -0.54
CA THR A 115 2.25 3.87 -1.19
C THR A 115 2.25 4.01 -2.71
N PHE A 116 1.61 5.04 -3.26
CA PHE A 116 1.55 5.26 -4.72
C PHE A 116 2.93 5.55 -5.32
N LYS A 117 3.76 6.32 -4.62
CA LYS A 117 5.12 6.63 -5.08
C LYS A 117 6.02 5.41 -5.16
N THR A 118 5.75 4.32 -4.43
CA THR A 118 6.53 3.07 -4.54
C THR A 118 6.52 2.49 -5.95
N VAL A 119 5.49 2.79 -6.73
CA VAL A 119 5.32 2.33 -8.12
C VAL A 119 5.37 3.48 -9.13
N GLY A 120 5.76 4.69 -8.68
CA GLY A 120 5.87 5.87 -9.54
C GLY A 120 4.54 6.52 -9.90
N LEU A 121 3.48 6.25 -9.13
CA LEU A 121 2.15 6.85 -9.32
C LEU A 121 1.91 8.02 -8.36
N ASP A 122 0.97 8.88 -8.74
CA ASP A 122 0.47 9.99 -7.94
C ASP A 122 -1.06 9.95 -7.94
N ILE A 123 -1.66 9.78 -6.76
CA ILE A 123 -3.11 9.64 -6.60
C ILE A 123 -3.92 10.80 -7.22
N SER A 124 -3.35 12.01 -7.27
CA SER A 124 -4.03 13.18 -7.85
C SER A 124 -4.17 13.10 -9.38
N THR A 125 -3.37 12.27 -10.05
CA THR A 125 -3.28 12.18 -11.51
C THR A 125 -3.57 10.80 -12.09
N VAL A 126 -3.63 9.75 -11.27
CA VAL A 126 -3.98 8.41 -11.76
C VAL A 126 -5.37 8.36 -12.39
N ASN A 127 -5.57 7.40 -13.30
CA ASN A 127 -6.87 7.19 -13.91
C ASN A 127 -7.87 6.64 -12.87
N ARG A 128 -8.90 7.44 -12.57
CA ARG A 128 -9.95 7.12 -11.60
C ARG A 128 -10.74 5.84 -11.92
N LYS A 129 -10.75 5.37 -13.17
CA LYS A 129 -11.34 4.08 -13.56
C LYS A 129 -10.76 2.89 -12.77
N TYR A 130 -9.49 3.01 -12.37
CA TYR A 130 -8.75 2.00 -11.62
C TYR A 130 -8.76 2.25 -10.11
N LEU A 131 -9.33 3.37 -9.67
CA LEU A 131 -9.49 3.70 -8.26
C LEU A 131 -10.88 3.32 -7.76
N PHE A 132 -10.88 2.66 -6.62
CA PHE A 132 -12.10 2.40 -5.90
C PHE A 132 -11.87 2.36 -4.40
N THR A 133 -12.96 2.45 -3.66
CA THR A 133 -12.95 2.35 -2.22
C THR A 133 -14.08 1.43 -1.77
N ASN A 134 -13.97 0.86 -0.57
CA ASN A 134 -15.09 0.30 0.16
C ASN A 134 -15.10 0.91 1.57
N LYS A 135 -15.95 0.41 2.48
CA LYS A 135 -16.09 0.94 3.84
C LYS A 135 -14.77 1.18 4.58
N SER A 136 -13.68 0.47 4.29
CA SER A 136 -12.44 0.52 5.10
C SER A 136 -11.15 0.72 4.31
N ILE A 137 -11.17 0.74 2.98
CA ILE A 137 -9.94 0.76 2.18
C ILE A 137 -10.07 1.62 0.93
N LEU A 138 -8.94 2.14 0.48
CA LEU A 138 -8.72 2.73 -0.83
C LEU A 138 -7.87 1.77 -1.65
N VAL A 139 -8.28 1.50 -2.89
CA VAL A 139 -7.61 0.56 -3.79
C VAL A 139 -7.33 1.23 -5.13
N TYR A 140 -6.13 0.99 -5.66
CA TYR A 140 -5.78 1.21 -7.06
C TYR A 140 -5.46 -0.14 -7.69
N GLU A 141 -6.14 -0.49 -8.78
CA GLU A 141 -5.91 -1.74 -9.49
C GLU A 141 -5.90 -1.50 -11.01
N ASP A 142 -4.71 -1.63 -11.60
CA ASP A 142 -4.46 -1.43 -13.03
C ASP A 142 -3.39 -2.41 -13.50
N ASP A 143 -3.71 -3.19 -14.54
CA ASP A 143 -2.90 -4.21 -15.21
C ASP A 143 -1.60 -4.64 -14.47
N GLY A 144 -1.77 -5.52 -13.47
CA GLY A 144 -0.66 -6.08 -12.71
C GLY A 144 -0.14 -5.23 -11.54
N VAL A 145 -0.79 -4.11 -11.23
CA VAL A 145 -0.51 -3.26 -10.07
C VAL A 145 -1.72 -3.26 -9.16
N PHE A 146 -1.51 -3.62 -7.90
CA PHE A 146 -2.51 -3.53 -6.86
C PHE A 146 -1.94 -2.76 -5.67
N LEU A 147 -2.54 -1.62 -5.35
CA LEU A 147 -2.23 -0.82 -4.16
C LEU A 147 -3.46 -0.77 -3.28
N LEU A 148 -3.28 -0.94 -1.97
CA LEU A 148 -4.33 -0.82 -0.99
C LEU A 148 -3.85 0.01 0.19
N VAL A 149 -4.69 0.92 0.66
CA VAL A 149 -4.43 1.74 1.85
C VAL A 149 -5.65 1.69 2.76
N LEU A 150 -5.44 1.39 4.05
CA LEU A 150 -6.50 1.37 5.06
C LEU A 150 -6.99 2.80 5.35
N ARG A 151 -8.29 2.94 5.59
CA ARG A 151 -8.88 4.18 6.11
C ARG A 151 -8.35 4.49 7.51
N VAL A 152 -8.47 5.75 7.90
CA VAL A 152 -8.36 6.19 9.28
C VAL A 152 -9.74 6.59 9.81
N ASN A 153 -10.05 6.19 11.05
CA ASN A 153 -11.27 6.64 11.71
C ASN A 153 -10.96 7.96 12.41
N LYS A 154 -11.60 9.05 11.96
CA LYS A 154 -11.49 10.37 12.60
C LYS A 154 -12.15 10.43 14.00
N ASN A 155 -12.92 9.41 14.39
CA ASN A 155 -13.78 9.43 15.58
C ASN A 155 -13.27 8.60 16.78
N ASN A 156 -12.00 8.19 16.81
CA ASN A 156 -11.47 7.47 17.97
C ASN A 156 -10.35 8.29 18.64
N ASP A 157 -10.77 9.15 19.57
CA ASP A 157 -10.04 9.39 20.82
C ASP A 157 -10.03 8.11 21.68
#